data_AF-A0A168M2Y4-F1
#
_entry.id   AF-A0A168M2Y4-F1
#
_cell.length_a   1.000
_cell.length_b   1.000
_cell.length_c   1.000
_cell.angle_alpha   90.00
_cell.angle_beta   90.00
_cell.angle_gamma   90.00
#
_symmetry.space_group_name_H-M   'P 1'
#
loop_
_entity.id
_entity.type
_entity.pdbx_description
1 polymer ?
#
loop_
_entity_poly.entity_id
_entity_poly.type
_entity_poly.pdbx_seq_one_letter_code
_entity_poly.pdbx_strand_id
1 'polypeptide(L)'
;MSGIAWLLWQRWHLFGRRPERWALPIAVAVEALWEIAENTPTVINHYREATAAYGYTGDSIVNSAADIGWMMVGFLIAVRLPAWAILALALFLELLALWAIRDNLTLNVIMLLYPMDAIREWQGAGGAV
;
A
#
# COMPACT_ATOMS: atom_id res chain seq x y z
N MET A 1 -1.20 -6.51 5.53
CA MET A 1 -0.91 -7.31 6.74
C MET A 1 -1.93 -7.14 7.89
N SER A 2 -3.18 -6.77 7.61
CA SER A 2 -4.18 -6.39 8.64
C SER A 2 -5.18 -7.49 9.02
N GLY A 3 -5.34 -8.54 8.21
CA GLY A 3 -6.35 -9.60 8.45
C GLY A 3 -6.01 -10.59 9.57
N ILE A 4 -4.74 -10.99 9.68
CA ILE A 4 -4.28 -11.90 10.76
C ILE A 4 -4.30 -11.17 12.10
N ALA A 5 -3.92 -9.88 12.11
CA ALA A 5 -4.02 -9.03 13.28
C ALA A 5 -5.46 -8.91 13.78
N TRP A 6 -6.44 -8.80 12.87
CA TRP A 6 -7.87 -8.69 13.21
C TRP A 6 -8.42 -9.98 13.87
N LEU A 7 -8.07 -11.15 13.35
CA LEU A 7 -8.50 -12.44 13.90
C LEU A 7 -7.93 -12.71 15.30
N LEU A 8 -6.66 -12.38 15.52
CA LEU A 8 -6.02 -12.50 16.84
C LEU A 8 -6.62 -11.52 17.87
N TRP A 9 -7.04 -10.33 17.41
CA TRP A 9 -7.55 -9.25 18.25
C TRP A 9 -8.98 -9.50 18.77
N GLN A 10 -9.87 -10.01 17.92
CA GLN A 10 -11.28 -10.19 18.30
C GLN A 10 -11.56 -11.50 19.03
N ARG A 11 -10.89 -12.60 18.70
CA ARG A 11 -11.29 -13.93 19.21
C ARG A 11 -10.62 -14.34 20.51
N TRP A 12 -9.43 -13.82 20.83
CA TRP A 12 -8.63 -14.31 21.97
C TRP A 12 -8.52 -13.32 23.14
N HIS A 13 -9.07 -12.11 23.04
CA HIS A 13 -9.08 -11.11 24.13
C HIS A 13 -7.71 -10.87 24.82
N LEU A 14 -6.60 -11.13 24.11
CA LEU A 14 -5.25 -11.12 24.69
C LEU A 14 -4.78 -9.72 25.12
N PHE A 15 -5.35 -8.66 24.54
CA PHE A 15 -5.00 -7.28 24.84
C PHE A 15 -6.25 -6.46 25.13
N GLY A 16 -6.55 -6.32 26.42
CA GLY A 16 -7.70 -5.57 26.92
C GLY A 16 -7.76 -4.13 26.38
N ARG A 17 -8.86 -3.83 25.69
CA ARG A 17 -9.60 -2.55 25.58
C ARG A 17 -8.85 -1.22 25.29
N ARG A 18 -7.53 -1.15 25.10
CA ARG A 18 -6.82 0.11 24.72
C ARG A 18 -5.68 -0.11 23.70
N PRO A 19 -5.90 0.19 22.41
CA PRO A 19 -4.88 0.07 21.37
C PRO A 19 -3.98 1.32 21.25
N GLU A 20 -3.56 1.95 22.36
CA GLU A 20 -3.31 3.39 22.27
C GLU A 20 -1.87 3.84 22.01
N ARG A 21 -0.84 3.19 22.60
CA ARG A 21 0.52 3.78 22.56
C ARG A 21 1.43 3.27 21.45
N TRP A 22 1.37 1.97 21.16
CA TRP A 22 2.31 1.34 20.23
C TRP A 22 1.73 1.06 18.85
N ALA A 23 0.41 1.19 18.66
CA ALA A 23 -0.23 0.86 17.40
C ALA A 23 0.25 1.77 16.25
N LEU A 24 0.36 3.09 16.48
CA LEU A 24 0.88 4.03 15.49
C LEU A 24 2.39 3.84 15.22
N PRO A 25 3.27 3.75 16.23
CA PRO A 25 4.69 3.45 16.00
C PRO A 25 4.93 2.15 15.22
N ILE A 26 4.16 1.09 15.50
CA ILE A 26 4.27 -0.18 14.77
C ILE A 26 3.80 -0.01 13.33
N ALA A 27 2.69 0.70 13.09
CA ALA A 27 2.21 0.99 11.74
C ALA A 27 3.24 1.78 10.93
N VAL A 28 3.83 2.83 11.52
CA VAL A 28 4.92 3.60 10.90
C VAL A 28 6.14 2.75 10.61
N ALA A 29 6.54 1.87 11.53
CA ALA A 29 7.68 0.98 11.30
C ALA A 29 7.42 0.00 10.15
N VAL A 30 6.21 -0.53 10.04
CA VAL A 30 5.82 -1.41 8.93
C VAL A 30 5.80 -0.66 7.60
N GLU A 31 5.26 0.56 7.57
CA GLU A 31 5.25 1.40 6.38
C GLU A 31 6.67 1.80 5.95
N ALA A 32 7.52 2.18 6.90
CA ALA A 32 8.91 2.49 6.60
C ALA A 32 9.67 1.26 6.06
N LEU A 33 9.37 0.06 6.57
CA LEU A 33 9.93 -1.18 6.03
C LEU A 33 9.42 -1.46 4.61
N TRP A 34 8.15 -1.15 4.32
CA TRP A 34 7.59 -1.24 2.98
C TRP A 34 8.31 -0.29 2.02
N GLU A 35 8.42 0.99 2.36
CA GLU A 35 9.14 2.01 1.58
C GLU A 35 10.59 1.59 1.27
N ILE A 36 11.30 1.05 2.27
CA ILE A 36 12.68 0.56 2.08
C ILE A 36 12.71 -0.64 1.12
N ALA A 37 11.80 -1.59 1.28
CA ALA A 37 11.73 -2.77 0.45
C ALA A 37 11.42 -2.40 -1.01
N GLU A 38 10.45 -1.52 -1.23
CA GLU A 38 10.06 -1.00 -2.54
C GLU A 38 11.21 -0.27 -3.23
N ASN A 39 11.96 0.54 -2.48
CA ASN A 39 13.10 1.30 -2.98
C ASN A 39 14.43 0.52 -3.00
N THR A 40 14.39 -0.80 -2.80
CA THR A 40 15.58 -1.65 -2.93
C THR A 40 15.92 -1.89 -4.42
N PRO A 41 17.20 -1.94 -4.82
CA PRO A 41 17.59 -2.16 -6.22
C PRO A 41 16.95 -3.39 -6.86
N THR A 42 16.72 -4.46 -6.09
CA THR A 42 16.04 -5.67 -6.57
C THR A 42 14.61 -5.39 -7.03
N VAL A 43 13.84 -4.65 -6.24
CA VAL A 43 12.44 -4.33 -6.56
C VAL A 43 12.35 -3.28 -7.66
N ILE A 44 13.21 -2.25 -7.61
CA ILE A 44 13.30 -1.23 -8.67
C ILE A 44 13.67 -1.86 -10.02
N ASN A 45 14.67 -2.76 -10.04
CA ASN A 45 15.07 -3.44 -11.28
C ASN A 45 13.95 -4.37 -11.77
N HIS A 46 13.24 -5.04 -10.86
CA HIS A 46 12.06 -5.82 -11.21
C HIS A 46 10.99 -4.96 -11.89
N TYR A 47 10.67 -3.78 -11.35
CA TYR A 47 9.73 -2.85 -12.01
C TYR A 47 10.26 -2.30 -13.34
N ARG A 48 11.56 -2.06 -13.51
CA ARG A 48 12.10 -1.66 -14.83
C ARG A 48 11.94 -2.77 -15.88
N GLU A 49 12.28 -3.99 -15.50
CA GLU A 49 12.18 -5.16 -16.38
C GLU A 49 10.72 -5.52 -16.65
N ALA A 50 9.85 -5.32 -15.65
CA ALA A 50 8.46 -5.74 -15.70
C ALA A 50 7.46 -4.68 -16.16
N THR A 51 7.76 -3.38 -16.17
CA THR A 51 6.74 -2.37 -16.48
C THR A 51 7.16 -1.38 -17.57
N ALA A 52 8.21 -1.65 -18.33
CA ALA A 52 8.73 -0.74 -19.37
C ALA A 52 9.01 0.68 -18.85
N ALA A 53 9.21 0.84 -17.54
CA ALA A 53 9.49 2.11 -16.87
C ALA A 53 10.96 2.49 -17.07
N TYR A 54 11.32 2.86 -18.31
CA TYR A 54 12.66 3.36 -18.64
C TYR A 54 12.93 4.64 -17.84
N GLY A 55 13.76 4.54 -16.79
CA GLY A 55 14.17 5.66 -15.95
C GLY A 55 13.65 5.67 -14.51
N TYR A 56 12.88 4.66 -14.07
CA TYR A 56 12.45 4.60 -12.67
C TYR A 56 13.66 4.31 -11.75
N THR A 57 13.98 5.26 -10.87
CA THR A 57 15.11 5.16 -9.93
C THR A 57 14.65 4.90 -8.49
N GLY A 58 13.36 4.62 -8.29
CA GLY A 58 12.74 4.65 -6.97
C GLY A 58 12.17 6.03 -6.64
N ASP A 59 11.54 6.09 -5.48
CA ASP A 59 10.92 7.26 -4.91
C ASP A 59 11.92 8.22 -4.28
N SER A 60 11.59 9.51 -4.34
CA SER A 60 12.35 10.53 -3.63
C SER A 60 12.06 10.48 -2.13
N ILE A 61 12.98 11.00 -1.31
CA ILE A 61 12.78 11.11 0.16
C ILE A 61 11.47 11.84 0.49
N VAL A 62 11.10 12.85 -0.32
CA VAL A 62 9.86 13.61 -0.12
C VAL A 62 8.63 12.75 -0.40
N ASN A 63 8.71 11.85 -1.38
CA ASN A 63 7.61 10.93 -1.70
C ASN A 63 7.40 9.94 -0.55
N SER A 64 8.43 9.19 -0.17
CA SER A 64 8.37 8.26 0.97
C SER A 64 7.96 8.94 2.29
N ALA A 65 8.39 10.17 2.53
CA ALA A 65 7.95 10.94 3.70
C ALA A 65 6.46 11.33 3.62
N ALA A 66 5.97 11.67 2.43
CA ALA A 66 4.57 11.93 2.19
C ALA A 66 3.73 10.66 2.34
N ASP A 67 4.21 9.50 1.88
CA ASP A 67 3.51 8.21 2.00
C ASP A 67 3.34 7.80 3.46
N ILE A 68 4.42 7.87 4.25
CA ILE A 68 4.34 7.69 5.71
C ILE A 68 3.37 8.71 6.33
N GLY A 69 3.39 9.96 5.87
CA GLY A 69 2.47 11.02 6.31
C GLY A 69 1.00 10.67 6.07
N TRP A 70 0.66 10.30 4.84
CA TRP A 70 -0.70 9.93 4.43
C TRP A 70 -1.17 8.63 5.09
N MET A 71 -0.27 7.66 5.26
CA MET A 71 -0.54 6.45 6.05
C MET A 71 -0.90 6.81 7.49
N MET A 72 -0.15 7.71 8.15
CA MET A 72 -0.47 8.14 9.51
C MET A 72 -1.84 8.83 9.59
N VAL A 73 -2.18 9.68 8.63
CA VAL A 73 -3.51 10.32 8.55
C VAL A 73 -4.60 9.25 8.39
N GLY A 74 -4.42 8.31 7.46
CA GLY A 74 -5.33 7.20 7.23
C GLY A 74 -5.52 6.34 8.49
N PHE A 75 -4.43 6.06 9.22
CA PHE A 75 -4.46 5.33 10.48
C PHE A 75 -5.30 6.05 11.55
N LEU A 76 -5.10 7.36 11.72
CA LEU A 76 -5.85 8.16 12.70
C LEU A 76 -7.35 8.23 12.39
N ILE A 77 -7.71 8.20 11.10
CA ILE A 77 -9.10 8.10 10.64
C ILE A 77 -9.64 6.69 10.90
N ALA A 78 -8.88 5.65 10.54
CA ALA A 78 -9.27 4.25 10.68
C ALA A 78 -9.56 3.87 12.14
N VAL A 79 -8.79 4.38 13.11
CA VAL A 79 -9.03 4.15 14.54
C VAL A 79 -10.41 4.63 15.01
N ARG A 80 -11.05 5.56 14.29
CA ARG A 80 -12.38 6.11 14.62
C ARG A 80 -13.52 5.49 13.82
N LEU A 81 -13.23 4.69 12.80
CA LEU A 81 -14.23 4.13 11.90
C LEU A 81 -14.56 2.68 12.24
N PRO A 82 -15.82 2.24 12.04
CA PRO A 82 -16.16 0.82 12.12
C PRO A 82 -15.49 0.05 10.96
N ALA A 83 -15.20 -1.23 11.18
CA ALA A 83 -14.45 -2.05 10.23
C ALA A 83 -15.03 -2.07 8.81
N TRP A 84 -16.36 -2.04 8.67
CA TRP A 84 -17.01 -1.99 7.35
C TRP A 84 -16.73 -0.68 6.60
N ALA A 85 -16.62 0.44 7.31
CA ALA A 85 -16.32 1.74 6.71
C ALA A 85 -14.86 1.82 6.26
N ILE A 86 -13.95 1.20 7.01
CA ILE A 86 -12.54 1.04 6.61
C ILE A 86 -12.47 0.20 5.32
N LEU A 87 -13.18 -0.92 5.28
CA LEU A 87 -13.24 -1.78 4.10
C LEU A 87 -13.81 -1.02 2.89
N ALA A 88 -14.93 -0.30 3.07
CA ALA A 88 -15.53 0.49 2.01
C ALA A 88 -14.59 1.60 1.50
N LEU A 89 -13.88 2.28 2.41
CA LEU A 89 -12.90 3.31 2.06
C LEU A 89 -11.71 2.73 1.30
N ALA A 90 -11.17 1.59 1.74
CA ALA A 90 -10.07 0.91 1.05
C ALA A 90 -10.47 0.49 -0.37
N LEU A 91 -11.65 -0.13 -0.52
CA LEU A 91 -12.18 -0.49 -1.83
C LEU A 91 -12.43 0.74 -2.71
N PHE A 92 -12.98 1.81 -2.13
CA PHE A 92 -13.20 3.06 -2.85
C PHE A 92 -11.89 3.65 -3.36
N LEU A 93 -10.84 3.71 -2.54
CA LEU A 93 -9.54 4.24 -2.94
C LEU A 93 -8.87 3.36 -4.01
N GLU A 94 -8.91 2.03 -3.87
CA GLU A 94 -8.39 1.09 -4.88
C GLU A 94 -9.10 1.24 -6.23
N LEU A 95 -10.43 1.40 -6.21
CA LEU A 95 -11.23 1.62 -7.43
C LEU A 95 -11.01 3.02 -8.02
N LEU A 96 -10.87 4.02 -7.17
CA LEU A 96 -10.60 5.40 -7.59
C LEU A 96 -9.23 5.48 -8.29
N ALA A 97 -8.19 4.87 -7.71
CA ALA A 97 -6.86 4.80 -8.32
C ALA A 97 -6.91 4.03 -9.65
N LEU A 98 -7.56 2.86 -9.67
CA LEU A 98 -7.74 2.07 -10.88
C LEU A 98 -8.48 2.83 -11.99
N TRP A 99 -9.43 3.70 -11.64
CA TRP A 99 -10.14 4.52 -12.61
C TRP A 99 -9.33 5.75 -13.05
N ALA A 100 -8.69 6.45 -12.12
CA ALA A 100 -8.03 7.72 -12.36
C ALA A 100 -6.67 7.58 -13.06
N ILE A 101 -5.86 6.62 -12.63
CA ILE A 101 -4.48 6.42 -13.11
C ILE A 101 -4.26 5.04 -13.74
N ARG A 102 -5.30 4.19 -13.82
CA ARG A 102 -5.22 2.79 -14.28
C ARG A 102 -4.27 1.91 -13.47
N ASP A 103 -3.95 2.35 -12.26
CA ASP A 103 -3.03 1.68 -11.36
C ASP A 103 -3.56 1.70 -9.93
N ASN A 104 -3.20 0.69 -9.14
CA ASN A 104 -3.49 0.60 -7.71
C ASN A 104 -2.56 -0.42 -7.03
N LEU A 105 -2.61 -0.49 -5.70
CA LEU A 105 -1.76 -1.38 -4.93
C LEU A 105 -1.98 -2.85 -5.31
N THR A 106 -3.24 -3.24 -5.57
CA THR A 106 -3.57 -4.61 -5.96
C THR A 106 -2.86 -5.04 -7.25
N LEU A 107 -2.92 -4.21 -8.30
CA LEU A 107 -2.24 -4.47 -9.56
C LEU A 107 -0.72 -4.48 -9.39
N ASN A 108 -0.16 -3.54 -8.61
CA ASN A 108 1.28 -3.50 -8.35
C ASN A 108 1.79 -4.75 -7.62
N VAL A 109 1.06 -5.25 -6.62
CA VAL A 109 1.42 -6.51 -5.94
C VAL A 109 1.34 -7.70 -6.89
N ILE A 110 0.31 -7.78 -7.74
CA ILE A 110 0.23 -8.84 -8.77
C ILE A 110 1.42 -8.75 -9.71
N MET A 111 1.73 -7.55 -10.22
CA MET A 111 2.83 -7.31 -11.13
C MET A 111 4.20 -7.64 -10.55
N LEU A 112 4.39 -7.39 -9.25
CA LEU A 112 5.62 -7.71 -8.52
C LEU A 112 5.82 -9.22 -8.30
N LEU A 113 4.73 -9.97 -8.09
CA LEU A 113 4.81 -11.42 -7.82
C LEU A 113 4.70 -12.28 -9.08
N TYR A 114 3.82 -11.87 -9.99
CA TYR A 114 3.51 -12.56 -11.22
C TYR A 114 3.19 -11.52 -12.32
N PRO A 115 4.22 -11.00 -13.00
CA PRO A 115 4.00 -9.99 -14.04
C PRO A 115 3.16 -10.58 -15.19
N MET A 116 2.10 -9.86 -15.57
CA MET A 116 1.18 -10.25 -16.63
C MET A 116 1.10 -9.17 -17.71
N ASP A 117 1.21 -9.56 -18.97
CA ASP A 117 1.19 -8.62 -20.09
C ASP A 117 -0.13 -7.85 -20.18
N ALA A 118 -1.26 -8.50 -19.87
CA ALA A 118 -2.57 -7.83 -19.83
C ALA A 118 -2.64 -6.66 -18.83
N ILE A 119 -1.96 -6.77 -17.68
CA ILE A 119 -1.91 -5.70 -16.67
C ILE A 119 -0.95 -4.60 -17.13
N ARG A 120 0.20 -4.96 -17.70
CA ARG A 120 1.14 -4.00 -18.31
C ARG A 120 0.48 -3.15 -19.38
N GLU A 121 -0.28 -3.78 -20.29
CA GLU A 121 -1.00 -3.10 -21.36
C GLU A 121 -2.09 -2.17 -20.80
N TRP A 122 -2.81 -2.61 -19.76
CA TRP A 122 -3.82 -1.79 -19.09
C TRP A 122 -3.22 -0.54 -18.44
N GLN A 123 -2.16 -0.70 -17.64
CA GLN A 123 -1.43 0.38 -16.96
C GLN A 123 -0.76 1.31 -17.99
N GLY A 124 -0.10 0.73 -19.00
CA GLY A 124 0.57 1.47 -20.08
C GLY A 124 -0.39 2.27 -20.96
N ALA A 125 -1.62 1.79 -21.17
CA ALA A 125 -2.66 2.53 -21.88
C ALA A 125 -3.26 3.69 -21.06
N GLY A 126 -2.93 3.80 -19.77
CA GLY A 126 -3.26 4.93 -18.89
C GLY A 126 -2.16 5.99 -18.79
N GLY A 127 -0.92 5.64 -19.18
CA GLY A 127 0.22 6.55 -19.22
C GLY A 127 0.18 7.45 -20.45
N ALA A 128 0.28 8.76 -20.23
CA ALA A 128 0.44 9.75 -21.28
C ALA A 128 1.68 9.45 -22.16
N VAL A 129 1.57 9.79 -23.45
CA VAL A 129 2.71 10.09 -24.32
C VAL A 129 3.62 11.14 -23.65
#